data_AF-A0A533SMI3-F1
#
_entry.id   AF-A0A533SMI3-F1
#
_cell.length_a   1.000
_cell.length_b   1.000
_cell.length_c   1.000
_cell.angle_alpha   90.00
_cell.angle_beta   90.00
_cell.angle_gamma   90.00
#
_symmetry.space_group_name_H-M   'P 1'
#
loop_
_entity.id
_entity.type
_entity.pdbx_description
1 polymer ?
#
loop_
_entity_poly.entity_id
_entity_poly.type
_entity_poly.pdbx_seq_one_letter_code
_entity_poly.pdbx_strand_id
1 'polypeptide(L)'
;AYGVAAFFATLFGPIAGALIAFIGHALSDAIQYGTPWWSWVIASGVAGFIFGFAFKRTRVEEGVFTGKDILTFNLWNVIGNAIAWLVVAPVLDILIYQEPVNLVFVQGATAAAMNIVSVAVIGTLLLIAYAATRTKQGSLSKK
;
A
#
# COMPACT_ATOMS: atom_id res chain seq x y z
N ALA A 1 -6.98 -0.96 -5.78
CA ALA A 1 -6.31 0.32 -5.41
C ALA A 1 -4.90 0.11 -4.83
N TYR A 2 -4.67 -0.88 -3.96
CA TYR A 2 -3.47 -0.94 -3.11
C TYR A 2 -2.12 -1.07 -3.82
N GLY A 3 -2.02 -1.78 -4.95
CA GLY A 3 -0.75 -1.86 -5.70
C GLY A 3 -0.22 -0.49 -6.17
N VAL A 4 -1.13 0.38 -6.62
CA VAL A 4 -0.80 1.75 -7.04
C VAL A 4 -0.46 2.63 -5.83
N ALA A 5 -1.21 2.50 -4.73
CA ALA A 5 -0.92 3.22 -3.49
C ALA A 5 0.46 2.85 -2.92
N ALA A 6 0.80 1.55 -2.88
CA ALA A 6 2.10 1.07 -2.41
C ALA A 6 3.26 1.51 -3.32
N PHE A 7 3.04 1.55 -4.63
CA PHE A 7 3.98 2.13 -5.59
C PHE A 7 4.29 3.59 -5.24
N PHE A 8 3.27 4.44 -5.11
CA PHE A 8 3.48 5.84 -4.76
C PHE A 8 4.06 6.03 -3.35
N ALA A 9 3.62 5.24 -2.38
CA ALA A 9 4.18 5.28 -1.03
C ALA A 9 5.68 4.95 -1.03
N THR A 10 6.12 3.98 -1.84
CA THR A 10 7.54 3.62 -1.99
C THR A 10 8.37 4.75 -2.60
N LEU A 11 7.76 5.57 -3.47
CA LEU A 11 8.44 6.70 -4.13
C LEU A 11 8.42 7.98 -3.30
N PHE A 12 7.39 8.21 -2.48
CA PHE A 12 7.15 9.51 -1.84
C PHE A 12 7.09 9.46 -0.30
N GLY A 13 7.21 8.27 0.29
CA GLY A 13 7.29 8.09 1.73
C GLY A 13 5.95 7.96 2.46
N PRO A 14 6.01 7.79 3.80
CA PRO A 14 4.85 7.43 4.62
C PRO A 14 3.70 8.43 4.55
N ILE A 15 3.98 9.73 4.63
CA ILE A 15 2.94 10.76 4.64
C ILE A 15 2.19 10.81 3.30
N ALA A 16 2.92 10.80 2.20
CA ALA A 16 2.31 10.77 0.87
C ALA A 16 1.52 9.47 0.66
N GLY A 17 2.08 8.32 1.05
CA GLY A 17 1.39 7.02 0.99
C GLY A 17 0.08 7.01 1.76
N ALA A 18 0.07 7.58 2.98
CA ALA A 18 -1.11 7.69 3.82
C ALA A 18 -2.20 8.55 3.15
N LEU A 19 -1.84 9.74 2.69
CA LEU A 19 -2.78 10.67 2.07
C LEU A 19 -3.36 10.12 0.77
N ILE A 20 -2.52 9.52 -0.09
CA ILE A 20 -2.94 8.92 -1.36
C ILE A 20 -3.94 7.80 -1.11
N ALA A 21 -3.65 6.89 -0.18
CA ALA A 21 -4.54 5.76 0.11
C ALA A 21 -5.83 6.20 0.81
N PHE A 22 -5.74 7.09 1.80
CA PHE A 22 -6.89 7.61 2.54
C PHE A 22 -7.84 8.40 1.64
N ILE A 23 -7.34 9.42 0.95
CA ILE A 23 -8.15 10.29 0.09
C ILE A 23 -8.68 9.49 -1.10
N GLY A 24 -7.85 8.63 -1.69
CA GLY A 24 -8.24 7.78 -2.81
C GLY A 24 -9.40 6.84 -2.46
N HIS A 25 -9.35 6.19 -1.29
CA HIS A 25 -10.45 5.33 -0.85
C HIS A 25 -11.70 6.14 -0.52
N ALA A 26 -11.58 7.24 0.24
CA ALA A 26 -12.72 8.10 0.58
C ALA A 26 -13.46 8.61 -0.67
N LEU A 27 -12.71 9.04 -1.68
CA LEU A 27 -13.27 9.51 -2.95
C LEU A 27 -13.90 8.35 -3.74
N SER A 28 -13.24 7.20 -3.78
CA SER A 28 -13.76 5.98 -4.42
C SER A 28 -15.13 5.62 -3.85
N ASP A 29 -15.25 5.58 -2.53
CA ASP A 29 -16.51 5.24 -1.86
C ASP A 29 -17.58 6.31 -2.08
N ALA A 30 -17.24 7.59 -1.92
CA ALA A 30 -18.19 8.67 -2.12
C ALA A 30 -18.77 8.67 -3.55
N ILE A 31 -17.94 8.37 -4.56
CA ILE A 31 -18.38 8.33 -5.96
C ILE A 31 -19.16 7.04 -6.27
N GLN A 32 -18.69 5.89 -5.81
CA GLN A 32 -19.26 4.59 -6.21
C GLN A 32 -20.45 4.16 -5.35
N TYR A 33 -20.43 4.51 -4.07
CA TYR A 33 -21.38 4.02 -3.07
C TYR A 33 -22.12 5.15 -2.35
N GLY A 34 -21.82 6.41 -2.67
CA GLY A 34 -22.50 7.60 -2.15
C GLY A 34 -22.07 8.06 -0.76
N THR A 35 -21.40 7.20 0.02
CA THR A 35 -20.83 7.57 1.33
C THR A 35 -19.55 6.80 1.62
N PRO A 36 -18.52 7.44 2.21
CA PRO A 36 -17.32 6.75 2.68
C PRO A 36 -17.59 5.73 3.78
N TRP A 37 -16.96 4.55 3.68
CA TRP A 37 -16.91 3.58 4.78
C TRP A 37 -15.67 3.83 5.64
N TRP A 38 -15.84 4.65 6.68
CA TRP A 38 -14.73 5.32 7.36
C TRP A 38 -13.71 4.39 8.02
N SER A 39 -14.13 3.25 8.55
CA SER A 39 -13.22 2.23 9.09
C SER A 39 -12.22 1.75 8.04
N TRP A 40 -12.68 1.53 6.80
CA TRP A 40 -11.86 1.05 5.68
C TRP A 40 -11.02 2.15 5.06
N VAL A 41 -11.56 3.37 5.00
CA VAL A 41 -10.81 4.57 4.58
C VAL A 41 -9.63 4.82 5.53
N ILE A 42 -9.86 4.77 6.85
CA ILE A 42 -8.80 4.91 7.86
C ILE A 42 -7.78 3.77 7.74
N ALA A 43 -8.25 2.52 7.64
CA ALA A 43 -7.37 1.37 7.46
C ALA A 43 -6.48 1.51 6.21
N SER A 44 -7.02 2.07 5.12
CA SER A 44 -6.26 2.33 3.90
C SER A 44 -5.18 3.38 4.08
N GLY A 45 -5.48 4.47 4.81
CA GLY A 45 -4.48 5.45 5.21
C GLY A 45 -3.34 4.81 6.01
N VAL A 46 -3.67 3.92 6.97
CA VAL A 46 -2.67 3.18 7.75
C VAL A 46 -1.82 2.26 6.87
N ALA A 47 -2.45 1.50 5.97
CA ALA A 47 -1.72 0.65 5.03
C ALA A 47 -0.74 1.48 4.17
N GLY A 48 -1.23 2.57 3.58
CA GLY A 48 -0.43 3.49 2.76
C GLY A 48 0.74 4.11 3.53
N PHE A 49 0.52 4.50 4.79
CA PHE A 49 1.58 5.00 5.67
C PHE A 49 2.69 3.96 5.85
N ILE A 50 2.32 2.71 6.17
CA ILE A 50 3.27 1.63 6.44
C ILE A 50 4.00 1.22 5.16
N PHE A 51 3.32 1.16 4.01
CA PHE A 51 3.99 0.90 2.72
C PHE A 51 5.09 1.92 2.44
N GLY A 52 4.87 3.17 2.83
CA GLY A 52 5.83 4.25 2.65
C GLY A 52 7.14 4.07 3.42
N PHE A 53 7.23 3.13 4.36
CA PHE A 53 8.50 2.76 4.98
C PHE A 53 9.48 2.05 4.02
N ALA A 54 9.04 1.64 2.83
CA ALA A 54 9.95 1.21 1.77
C ALA A 54 10.73 2.40 1.14
N PHE A 55 10.28 3.63 1.34
CA PHE A 55 10.94 4.84 0.82
C PHE A 55 12.37 4.98 1.36
N LYS A 56 13.31 5.28 0.45
CA LYS A 56 14.77 5.33 0.71
C LYS A 56 15.37 4.04 1.29
N ARG A 57 14.60 2.94 1.36
CA ARG A 57 15.07 1.60 1.73
C ARG A 57 15.13 0.64 0.53
N THR A 58 14.86 1.17 -0.65
CA THR A 58 15.00 0.49 -1.95
C THR A 58 15.80 1.39 -2.89
N ARG A 59 16.42 0.80 -3.91
CA ARG A 59 17.20 1.55 -4.92
C ARG A 59 16.37 1.96 -6.14
N VAL A 60 15.04 1.98 -6.01
CA VAL A 60 14.11 2.23 -7.12
C VAL A 60 14.39 3.57 -7.82
N GLU A 61 14.76 4.61 -7.06
CA GLU A 61 15.10 5.93 -7.60
C GLU A 61 16.47 5.97 -8.29
N GLU A 62 17.34 4.99 -8.04
CA GLU A 62 18.66 4.83 -8.67
C GLU A 62 18.58 4.06 -10.01
N GLY A 63 17.36 3.70 -10.43
CA GLY A 63 17.10 2.85 -11.60
C GLY A 63 17.38 1.36 -11.34
N VAL A 64 17.39 0.92 -10.08
CA VAL A 64 17.63 -0.48 -9.70
C VAL A 64 16.52 -0.99 -8.79
N PHE A 65 15.77 -1.97 -9.25
CA PHE A 65 14.76 -2.64 -8.41
C PHE A 65 14.84 -4.16 -8.61
N THR A 66 15.55 -4.82 -7.71
CA THR A 66 15.94 -6.25 -7.82
C THR A 66 15.53 -7.03 -6.57
N GLY A 67 15.91 -8.31 -6.47
CA GLY A 67 15.45 -9.22 -5.40
C GLY A 67 15.49 -8.64 -3.98
N LYS A 68 16.57 -7.95 -3.58
CA LYS A 68 16.64 -7.30 -2.25
C LYS A 68 15.63 -6.16 -2.10
N ASP A 69 15.45 -5.35 -3.14
CA ASP A 69 14.50 -4.23 -3.14
C ASP A 69 13.04 -4.75 -3.13
N ILE A 70 12.76 -5.79 -3.92
CA ILE A 70 11.47 -6.49 -3.98
C ILE A 70 11.12 -7.11 -2.63
N LEU A 71 12.10 -7.72 -1.95
CA LEU A 71 11.93 -8.28 -0.61
C LEU A 71 11.60 -7.18 0.41
N THR A 72 12.37 -6.08 0.43
CA THR A 72 12.11 -4.94 1.33
C THR A 72 10.72 -4.34 1.10
N PHE A 73 10.33 -4.15 -0.17
CA PHE A 73 9.00 -3.65 -0.53
C PHE A 73 7.88 -4.59 -0.04
N ASN A 74 8.02 -5.89 -0.31
CA ASN A 74 6.99 -6.86 0.07
C ASN A 74 6.91 -7.12 1.57
N LEU A 75 8.00 -6.92 2.32
CA LEU A 75 7.96 -6.94 3.78
C LEU A 75 7.02 -5.84 4.32
N TRP A 76 7.17 -4.61 3.85
CA TRP A 76 6.30 -3.49 4.27
C TRP A 76 4.87 -3.64 3.75
N ASN A 77 4.68 -4.21 2.55
CA ASN A 77 3.37 -4.62 2.05
C ASN A 77 2.63 -5.55 3.03
N VAL A 78 3.27 -6.65 3.46
CA VAL A 78 2.66 -7.62 4.37
C VAL A 78 2.35 -7.00 5.72
N ILE A 79 3.30 -6.25 6.30
CA ILE A 79 3.11 -5.58 7.59
C ILE A 79 1.95 -4.57 7.51
N GLY A 80 1.92 -3.74 6.47
CA GLY A 80 0.90 -2.72 6.28
C GLY A 80 -0.50 -3.31 6.14
N ASN A 81 -0.65 -4.35 5.32
CA ASN A 81 -1.93 -5.00 5.14
C ASN A 81 -2.37 -5.79 6.38
N ALA A 82 -1.46 -6.47 7.07
CA ALA A 82 -1.80 -7.18 8.31
C ALA A 82 -2.34 -6.21 9.37
N ILE A 83 -1.66 -5.09 9.60
CA ILE A 83 -2.10 -4.09 10.58
C ILE A 83 -3.42 -3.44 10.15
N ALA A 84 -3.54 -3.03 8.89
CA ALA A 84 -4.73 -2.36 8.40
C ALA A 84 -5.97 -3.27 8.43
N TRP A 85 -5.86 -4.50 7.95
CA TRP A 85 -7.03 -5.34 7.67
C TRP A 85 -7.33 -6.39 8.73
N LEU A 86 -6.35 -6.79 9.55
CA LEU A 86 -6.59 -7.73 10.66
C LEU A 86 -6.82 -7.02 11.99
N VAL A 87 -6.52 -5.72 12.07
CA VAL A 87 -6.64 -4.94 13.31
C VAL A 87 -7.48 -3.68 13.09
N VAL A 88 -7.00 -2.72 12.29
CA VAL A 88 -7.63 -1.39 12.22
C VAL A 88 -9.05 -1.45 11.67
N ALA A 89 -9.25 -2.05 10.50
CA ALA A 89 -10.57 -2.17 9.88
C ALA A 89 -11.59 -2.91 10.78
N PRO A 90 -11.35 -4.17 11.22
CA PRO A 90 -12.35 -4.90 12.01
C PRO A 90 -12.63 -4.25 13.37
N VAL A 91 -11.62 -3.65 14.03
CA VAL A 91 -11.85 -2.92 15.28
C VAL A 91 -12.73 -1.70 15.06
N LEU A 92 -12.47 -0.92 14.00
CA LEU A 92 -13.29 0.25 13.69
C LEU A 92 -14.68 -0.14 13.18
N ASP A 93 -14.83 -1.24 12.45
CA ASP A 93 -16.15 -1.76 12.03
C ASP A 93 -17.01 -2.10 13.25
N ILE A 94 -16.43 -2.73 14.27
CA ILE A 94 -17.12 -3.00 15.54
C ILE A 94 -17.47 -1.69 16.26
N LEU A 95 -16.51 -0.76 16.39
CA LEU A 95 -16.71 0.45 17.18
C LEU A 95 -17.68 1.46 16.53
N ILE A 96 -17.59 1.65 15.22
CA ILE A 96 -18.35 2.67 14.49
C ILE A 96 -19.70 2.12 14.06
N TYR A 97 -19.73 0.89 13.52
CA TYR A 97 -20.89 0.32 12.85
C TYR A 97 -21.56 -0.81 13.63
N GLN A 98 -20.97 -1.24 14.76
CA GLN A 98 -21.49 -2.34 15.59
C GLN A 98 -21.65 -3.65 14.80
N GLU A 99 -20.77 -3.85 13.82
CA GLU A 99 -20.81 -5.02 12.95
C GLU A 99 -20.48 -6.32 13.71
N PRO A 100 -21.03 -7.48 13.29
CA PRO A 100 -20.76 -8.75 13.95
C PRO A 100 -19.28 -9.14 13.90
N VAL A 101 -18.70 -9.48 15.06
CA VAL A 101 -17.26 -9.79 15.21
C VAL A 101 -16.80 -10.86 14.22
N ASN A 102 -17.50 -12.00 14.11
CA ASN A 102 -17.09 -13.07 13.21
C ASN A 102 -17.08 -12.61 11.74
N LEU A 103 -18.03 -11.77 11.35
CA LEU A 103 -18.13 -11.26 9.98
C LEU A 103 -16.92 -10.39 9.63
N VAL A 104 -16.63 -9.38 10.45
CA VAL A 104 -15.59 -8.38 10.13
C VAL A 104 -14.18 -8.98 10.17
N PHE A 105 -13.92 -9.97 11.03
CA PHE A 105 -12.63 -10.65 11.05
C PHE A 105 -12.43 -11.57 9.84
N VAL A 106 -13.48 -12.23 9.33
CA VAL A 106 -13.41 -13.00 8.08
C VAL A 106 -13.21 -12.06 6.89
N GLN A 107 -13.95 -10.94 6.83
CA GLN A 107 -13.77 -9.93 5.80
C GLN A 107 -12.37 -9.32 5.84
N GLY A 108 -11.89 -8.94 7.01
CA GLY A 108 -10.55 -8.41 7.23
C GLY A 108 -9.45 -9.37 6.80
N ALA A 109 -9.55 -10.65 7.15
CA ALA A 109 -8.61 -11.68 6.71
C ALA A 109 -8.60 -11.88 5.19
N THR A 110 -9.79 -11.88 4.58
CA THR A 110 -9.95 -11.98 3.13
C THR A 110 -9.34 -10.76 2.42
N ALA A 111 -9.63 -9.55 2.93
CA ALA A 111 -9.07 -8.31 2.41
C ALA A 111 -7.54 -8.27 2.54
N ALA A 112 -7.00 -8.67 3.69
CA ALA A 112 -5.55 -8.75 3.91
C ALA A 112 -4.88 -9.62 2.85
N ALA A 113 -5.38 -10.85 2.64
CA ALA A 113 -4.82 -11.77 1.66
C ALA A 113 -4.85 -11.21 0.24
N MET A 114 -6.02 -10.71 -0.20
CA MET A 114 -6.19 -10.18 -1.56
C MET A 114 -5.34 -8.93 -1.80
N ASN A 115 -5.24 -8.05 -0.81
CA ASN A 115 -4.44 -6.83 -0.92
C ASN A 115 -2.95 -7.13 -0.92
N ILE A 116 -2.47 -8.08 -0.11
CA ILE A 116 -1.07 -8.51 -0.13
C ILE A 116 -0.68 -9.02 -1.51
N VAL A 117 -1.49 -9.91 -2.09
CA VAL A 117 -1.25 -10.45 -3.44
C VAL A 117 -1.28 -9.35 -4.50
N SER A 118 -2.30 -8.48 -4.44
CA SER A 118 -2.44 -7.36 -5.38
C SER A 118 -1.23 -6.43 -5.35
N VAL A 119 -0.75 -6.05 -4.16
CA VAL A 119 0.43 -5.20 -4.00
C VAL A 119 1.70 -5.93 -4.43
N ALA A 120 1.85 -7.21 -4.06
CA ALA A 120 3.02 -8.00 -4.41
C ALA A 120 3.19 -8.14 -5.91
N VAL A 121 2.10 -8.30 -6.65
CA VAL A 121 2.14 -8.40 -8.12
C VAL A 121 2.20 -7.02 -8.76
N ILE A 122 1.18 -6.19 -8.57
CA ILE A 122 1.01 -4.92 -9.31
C ILE A 122 2.06 -3.90 -8.85
N GLY A 123 2.27 -3.76 -7.54
CA GLY A 123 3.23 -2.80 -7.00
C GLY A 123 4.67 -3.13 -7.42
N THR A 124 5.06 -4.40 -7.37
CA THR A 124 6.38 -4.85 -7.83
C THR A 124 6.57 -4.57 -9.32
N LEU A 125 5.59 -4.90 -10.17
CA LEU A 125 5.68 -4.66 -11.62
C LEU A 125 5.82 -3.17 -11.94
N LEU A 126 5.05 -2.32 -11.26
CA LEU A 126 5.14 -0.86 -11.42
C LEU A 126 6.50 -0.32 -10.99
N LEU A 127 7.06 -0.80 -9.87
CA LEU A 127 8.38 -0.38 -9.40
C LEU A 127 9.51 -0.87 -10.32
N ILE A 128 9.40 -2.07 -10.89
CA ILE A 128 10.33 -2.56 -11.94
C ILE A 128 10.26 -1.67 -13.18
N ALA A 129 9.05 -1.43 -13.70
CA ALA A 129 8.84 -0.60 -14.88
C ALA A 129 9.37 0.82 -14.65
N TYR A 130 9.10 1.40 -13.49
CA TYR A 130 9.60 2.72 -13.11
C TYR A 130 11.12 2.77 -13.01
N ALA A 131 11.75 1.78 -12.36
CA ALA A 131 13.22 1.73 -12.30
C ALA A 131 13.84 1.63 -13.70
N ALA A 132 13.20 0.91 -14.63
CA ALA A 132 13.66 0.77 -16.01
C ALA A 132 13.58 2.07 -16.83
N THR A 133 12.74 3.05 -16.45
CA THR A 133 12.70 4.37 -17.11
C THR A 133 13.76 5.33 -16.58
N ARG A 134 14.46 4.99 -15.50
CA ARG A 134 15.51 5.82 -14.89
C ARG A 134 16.88 5.41 -15.43
N THR A 135 17.72 6.39 -15.78
CA THR A 135 19.14 6.14 -16.05
C THR A 135 19.81 5.66 -14.77
N LYS A 136 20.44 4.48 -14.83
CA LYS A 136 21.13 3.90 -13.67
C LYS A 136 22.18 4.86 -13.12
N GLN A 137 22.10 5.19 -11.84
CA GLN A 137 23.06 6.09 -11.21
C GLN A 137 24.48 5.51 -11.33
N GLY A 138 25.44 6.33 -11.80
CA GLY A 138 26.83 5.92 -12.01
C GLY A 138 27.14 5.20 -13.33
N SER A 139 26.18 5.06 -14.25
CA SER A 139 26.43 4.41 -15.56
C SER A 139 27.09 5.31 -16.61
N LEU A 140 27.30 6.59 -16.31
CA LEU A 140 27.95 7.53 -17.23
C LEU A 140 29.47 7.38 -17.15
N SER A 141 30.07 6.78 -18.17
CA SER A 141 31.51 6.82 -18.41
C SER A 141 31.86 8.12 -19.13
N LYS A 142 32.76 8.95 -18.58
CA LYS A 142 33.45 9.95 -19.40
C LYS A 142 34.30 9.21 -20.42
N LYS A 143 34.11 9.52 -21.71
CA LYS A 143 35.08 9.19 -22.76
C LYS A 143 36.19 10.22 -22.76
#